data_AF-A0A7W3LWB3-F1
#
_entry.id   AF-A0A7W3LWB3-F1
#
_cell.length_a   1.000
_cell.length_b   1.000
_cell.length_c   1.000
_cell.angle_alpha   90.00
_cell.angle_beta   90.00
_cell.angle_gamma   90.00
#
_symmetry.space_group_name_H-M   'P 1'
#
loop_
_entity.id
_entity.type
_entity.pdbx_description
1 polymer ?
#
loop_
_entity_poly.entity_id
_entity_poly.type
_entity_poly.pdbx_seq_one_letter_code
_entity_poly.pdbx_strand_id
1 'polypeptide(L)'
;MSLPSYRSVHLRVFTVRRFPDAPASESAEVATVLRGALGRYGAVAVREHGPYWKIPEHLEFTVRLAPSGRVGPVLDALRALAPGGWDDTLERWDSV
;
A
#
# COMPACT_ATOMS: atom_id res chain seq x y z
N MET A 1 32.09 -3.35 -4.71
CA MET A 1 30.76 -3.94 -5.00
C MET A 1 29.72 -3.01 -4.41
N SER A 2 28.86 -2.40 -5.23
CA SER A 2 27.78 -1.54 -4.74
C SER A 2 26.64 -2.44 -4.24
N LEU A 3 26.22 -2.27 -2.98
CA LEU A 3 25.05 -2.96 -2.43
C LEU A 3 23.82 -2.60 -3.28
N PRO A 4 22.87 -3.53 -3.53
CA PRO A 4 21.65 -3.19 -4.24
C PRO A 4 20.91 -2.13 -3.42
N SER A 5 20.63 -0.96 -4.00
CA SER A 5 19.83 0.06 -3.33
C SER A 5 18.43 -0.53 -3.07
N TYR A 6 18.13 -0.88 -1.83
CA TYR A 6 16.80 -1.32 -1.41
C TYR A 6 15.85 -0.13 -1.52
N ARG A 7 15.22 0.03 -2.69
CA ARG A 7 14.21 1.07 -2.91
C ARG A 7 12.88 0.56 -2.35
N SER A 8 12.40 1.20 -1.30
CA SER A 8 11.06 0.93 -0.75
C SER A 8 9.98 1.23 -1.77
N VAL A 9 8.94 0.40 -1.79
CA VAL A 9 7.72 0.62 -2.57
C VAL A 9 6.68 1.26 -1.65
N HIS A 10 6.09 2.36 -2.11
CA HIS A 10 5.02 3.06 -1.39
C HIS A 10 3.72 2.89 -2.16
N LEU A 11 2.71 2.36 -1.49
CA LEU A 11 1.38 2.17 -2.07
C LEU A 11 0.38 3.05 -1.31
N ARG A 12 -0.47 3.74 -2.07
CA ARG A 12 -1.67 4.39 -1.54
C ARG A 12 -2.86 3.53 -1.92
N VAL A 13 -3.56 3.01 -0.92
CA VAL A 13 -4.66 2.07 -1.12
C VAL A 13 -5.94 2.72 -0.61
N PHE A 14 -6.98 2.65 -1.44
CA PHE A 14 -8.32 3.07 -1.08
C PHE A 14 -9.24 1.86 -1.05
N THR A 15 -10.08 1.77 -0.03
CA THR A 15 -11.14 0.75 0.05
C THR A 15 -12.46 1.42 0.36
N VAL A 16 -13.54 0.93 -0.23
CA VAL A 16 -14.89 1.41 0.07
C VAL A 16 -15.26 0.94 1.48
N ARG A 17 -15.77 1.85 2.29
CA ARG A 17 -16.36 1.56 3.60
C ARG A 17 -17.66 0.82 3.36
N ARG A 18 -17.82 -0.35 3.97
CA ARG A 18 -19.08 -1.06 3.88
C ARG A 18 -20.18 -0.35 4.66
N PHE A 19 -19.79 0.41 5.69
CA PHE A 19 -20.70 1.21 6.52
C PHE A 19 -20.14 2.63 6.74
N PRO A 20 -20.97 3.68 6.67
CA PRO A 20 -20.55 5.08 6.85
C PRO A 20 -20.03 5.40 8.27
N ASP A 21 -20.28 4.52 9.25
CA ASP A 21 -19.72 4.57 10.61
C ASP A 21 -18.83 3.36 10.91
N ALA A 22 -18.20 2.78 9.86
CA ALA A 22 -17.30 1.63 9.96
C ALA A 22 -16.42 1.70 11.22
N PRO A 23 -16.57 0.73 12.16
CA PRO A 23 -15.82 0.73 13.40
C PRO A 23 -14.32 0.53 13.11
N ALA A 24 -13.45 0.95 14.04
CA ALA A 24 -12.00 0.75 13.95
C ALA A 24 -11.59 -0.73 13.70
N SER A 25 -12.47 -1.69 14.00
CA SER A 25 -12.29 -3.11 13.69
C SER A 25 -12.29 -3.42 12.20
N GLU A 26 -13.09 -2.73 11.38
CA GLU A 26 -13.11 -2.90 9.91
C GLU A 26 -11.77 -2.45 9.32
N SER A 27 -11.20 -1.35 9.81
CA SER A 27 -9.89 -0.88 9.37
C SER A 27 -8.74 -1.81 9.79
N ALA A 28 -8.80 -2.38 11.00
CA ALA A 28 -7.80 -3.34 11.48
C ALA A 28 -7.80 -4.63 10.64
N GLU A 29 -8.97 -5.08 10.22
CA GLU A 29 -9.12 -6.23 9.32
C GLU A 29 -8.50 -5.95 7.95
N VAL A 30 -8.82 -4.80 7.34
CA VAL A 30 -8.21 -4.37 6.07
C VAL A 30 -6.69 -4.28 6.19
N ALA A 31 -6.17 -3.68 7.26
CA ALA A 31 -4.73 -3.60 7.49
C ALA A 31 -4.07 -4.99 7.63
N THR A 32 -4.77 -5.94 8.25
CA THR A 32 -4.31 -7.33 8.38
C THR A 32 -4.28 -8.04 7.03
N VAL A 33 -5.33 -7.89 6.22
CA VAL A 33 -5.39 -8.44 4.85
C VAL A 33 -4.28 -7.86 3.99
N LEU A 34 -4.03 -6.53 4.05
CA LEU A 34 -2.95 -5.88 3.32
C LEU A 34 -1.57 -6.42 3.71
N ARG A 35 -1.31 -6.59 5.00
CA ARG A 35 -0.04 -7.20 5.48
C ARG A 35 0.12 -8.63 4.98
N GLY A 36 -0.94 -9.44 5.03
CA GLY A 36 -0.91 -10.82 4.56
C GLY A 36 -0.67 -10.94 3.06
N ALA A 37 -1.44 -10.20 2.25
CA ALA A 37 -1.35 -10.25 0.80
C ALA A 37 -0.01 -9.70 0.27
N LEU A 38 0.51 -8.64 0.89
CA LEU A 38 1.75 -7.99 0.45
C LEU A 38 3.01 -8.57 1.10
N GLY A 39 2.88 -9.27 2.23
CA GLY A 39 4.00 -9.85 2.97
C GLY A 39 4.82 -10.86 2.16
N ARG A 40 4.22 -11.48 1.14
CA ARG A 40 4.94 -12.35 0.19
C ARG A 40 6.00 -11.63 -0.63
N TYR A 41 5.93 -10.30 -0.73
CA TYR A 41 6.86 -9.48 -1.49
C TYR A 41 7.97 -8.83 -0.64
N GLY A 42 7.87 -8.93 0.70
CA GLY A 42 8.82 -8.31 1.61
C GLY A 42 8.20 -7.86 2.93
N ALA A 43 8.93 -7.04 3.69
CA ALA A 43 8.45 -6.52 4.96
C ALA A 43 7.46 -5.37 4.72
N VAL A 44 6.29 -5.42 5.38
CA VAL A 44 5.16 -4.52 5.14
C VAL A 44 4.78 -3.75 6.39
N ALA A 45 4.72 -2.43 6.29
CA ALA A 45 4.10 -1.55 7.28
C ALA A 45 2.86 -0.87 6.67
N VAL A 46 1.74 -0.94 7.38
CA VAL A 46 0.46 -0.35 6.96
C VAL A 46 0.07 0.72 7.96
N ARG A 47 -0.25 1.92 7.47
CA ARG A 47 -0.81 3.04 8.23
C ARG A 47 -2.16 3.42 7.64
N GLU A 48 -3.19 3.44 8.49
CA GLU A 48 -4.50 3.99 8.17
C GLU A 48 -4.51 5.50 8.42
N HIS A 49 -5.21 6.25 7.56
CA HIS A 49 -5.42 7.70 7.72
C HIS A 49 -6.87 8.08 7.98
N GLY A 50 -7.78 7.09 8.01
CA GLY A 50 -9.22 7.30 8.13
C GLY A 50 -9.89 7.57 6.78
N PRO A 51 -11.06 8.23 6.76
CA PRO A 51 -11.79 8.53 5.54
C PRO A 51 -10.99 9.42 4.56
N TYR A 52 -11.07 9.10 3.28
CA TYR A 52 -10.44 9.88 2.23
C TYR A 52 -11.21 11.18 2.00
N TRP A 53 -10.49 12.31 2.07
CA TRP A 53 -11.11 13.63 2.07
C TRP A 53 -11.92 13.97 0.79
N LYS A 54 -11.57 13.39 -0.37
CA LYS A 54 -12.34 13.64 -1.62
C LYS A 54 -13.58 12.77 -1.73
N ILE A 55 -13.53 11.56 -1.18
CA ILE A 55 -14.59 10.56 -1.27
C ILE A 55 -14.70 9.90 0.10
N PRO A 56 -15.46 10.49 1.05
CA PRO A 56 -15.52 10.05 2.45
C PRO A 56 -15.99 8.59 2.66
N GLU A 57 -16.61 8.01 1.63
CA GLU A 57 -16.98 6.61 1.55
C GLU A 57 -15.75 5.69 1.42
N HIS A 58 -14.55 6.22 1.16
CA HIS A 58 -13.33 5.43 1.07
C HIS A 58 -12.48 5.60 2.32
N LEU A 59 -11.82 4.55 2.77
CA LEU A 59 -10.71 4.62 3.73
C LEU A 59 -9.40 4.71 2.98
N GLU A 60 -8.49 5.54 3.48
CA GLU A 60 -7.15 5.72 2.93
C GLU A 60 -6.10 4.99 3.78
N PHE A 61 -5.26 4.22 3.09
CA PHE A 61 -4.10 3.55 3.68
C PHE A 61 -2.82 3.91 2.94
N THR A 62 -1.74 4.09 3.68
CA THR A 62 -0.38 4.05 3.14
C THR A 62 0.27 2.72 3.52
N VAL A 63 0.79 2.03 2.51
CA VAL A 63 1.59 0.82 2.69
C VAL A 63 3.04 1.10 2.30
N ARG A 64 3.96 0.83 3.22
CA ARG A 64 5.39 0.77 2.97
C ARG A 64 5.81 -0.68 2.83
N LEU A 65 6.35 -1.03 1.67
CA LEU A 65 6.89 -2.35 1.38
C LEU A 65 8.40 -2.23 1.18
N ALA A 66 9.17 -2.96 2.01
CA ALA A 66 10.59 -3.16 1.82
C ALA A 66 10.79 -4.51 1.10
N PRO A 67 11.13 -4.51 -0.21
CA PRO A 67 11.24 -5.74 -0.98
C PRO A 67 12.31 -6.68 -0.40
N SER A 68 12.00 -7.97 -0.31
CA SER A 68 12.99 -9.00 0.06
C SER A 68 14.01 -9.29 -1.06
N GLY A 69 13.74 -8.80 -2.28
CA GLY A 69 14.58 -8.99 -3.46
C GLY A 69 14.67 -7.73 -4.33
N ARG A 70 14.87 -7.92 -5.64
CA ARG A 70 14.93 -6.80 -6.60
C ARG A 70 13.57 -6.10 -6.67
N VAL A 71 13.59 -4.77 -6.64
CA VAL A 71 12.36 -3.95 -6.65
C VAL A 71 11.56 -4.08 -7.95
N GLY A 72 12.22 -4.21 -9.10
CA GLY A 72 11.57 -4.30 -10.42
C GLY A 72 10.54 -5.43 -10.51
N PRO A 73 10.94 -6.70 -10.26
CA PRO A 73 10.00 -7.82 -10.25
C PRO A 73 8.84 -7.68 -9.26
N VAL A 74 9.06 -7.03 -8.12
CA VAL A 74 8.00 -6.74 -7.15
C VAL A 74 7.00 -5.73 -7.72
N LEU A 75 7.46 -4.66 -8.37
CA LEU A 75 6.59 -3.69 -9.03
C LEU A 75 5.77 -4.35 -10.16
N ASP A 76 6.40 -5.19 -10.98
CA ASP A 76 5.70 -5.90 -12.06
C ASP A 76 4.62 -6.83 -11.51
N ALA A 77 4.92 -7.56 -10.44
CA ALA A 77 3.95 -8.42 -9.77
C ALA A 77 2.80 -7.63 -9.12
N LEU A 78 3.08 -6.47 -8.53
CA LEU A 78 2.06 -5.61 -7.93
C LEU A 78 1.13 -5.00 -9.00
N ARG A 79 1.69 -4.55 -10.13
CA ARG A 79 0.90 -4.05 -11.27
C ARG A 79 -0.02 -5.12 -11.85
N ALA A 80 0.44 -6.36 -11.93
CA ALA A 80 -0.37 -7.48 -12.40
C ALA A 80 -1.58 -7.78 -11.50
N LEU A 81 -1.58 -7.35 -10.22
CA LEU A 81 -2.68 -7.57 -9.29
C LEU A 81 -3.89 -6.64 -9.50
N ALA A 82 -3.75 -5.53 -10.23
CA ALA A 82 -4.89 -4.66 -10.52
C ALA A 82 -4.88 -4.21 -11.98
N PRO A 83 -5.61 -4.91 -12.87
CA PRO A 83 -5.57 -4.64 -14.32
C PRO A 83 -6.22 -3.30 -14.74
N GLY A 84 -6.71 -2.47 -13.82
CA GLY A 84 -7.35 -1.19 -14.15
C GLY A 84 -7.50 -0.21 -12.98
N GLY A 85 -6.41 0.14 -12.28
CA GLY A 85 -6.52 1.06 -11.14
C GLY A 85 -5.23 1.59 -10.51
N TRP A 86 -4.08 1.49 -11.19
CA TRP A 86 -2.85 2.13 -10.71
C TRP A 86 -2.66 3.49 -11.38
N ASP A 87 -2.66 4.55 -10.57
CA ASP A 87 -2.05 5.83 -10.95
C ASP A 87 -0.57 5.78 -10.53
N ASP A 88 0.31 5.43 -11.45
CA ASP A 88 1.75 5.40 -11.22
C ASP A 88 2.29 6.84 -11.13
N THR A 89 2.47 7.35 -9.92
CA THR A 89 3.22 8.59 -9.67
C THR A 89 4.61 8.25 -9.14
N LEU A 90 5.64 8.42 -9.97
CA LEU A 90 7.04 8.31 -9.55
C LEU A 90 7.45 9.59 -8.82
N GLU A 91 7.06 9.72 -7.56
CA GLU A 91 7.50 10.83 -6.72
C GLU A 91 8.81 10.48 -6.01
N ARG A 92 9.81 11.37 -6.15
CA ARG A 92 10.97 11.37 -5.24
C ARG A 92 10.47 11.85 -3.88
N TRP A 93 10.37 10.91 -2.95
CA TRP A 93 10.21 11.23 -1.54
C TRP A 93 11.57 11.64 -0.98
N ASP A 94 11.83 12.95 -0.97
CA ASP A 94 12.89 13.51 -0.15
C ASP A 94 12.38 13.50 1.30
N SER A 95 13.01 12.70 2.15
CA SER A 95 12.69 12.56 3.56
C SER A 95 12.78 13.92 4.26
N VAL A 96 11.65 14.43 4.76
CA VAL A 96 11.61 15.47 5.79
C VAL A 96 11.58 14.80 7.16
#